data_AF-A0A965PQD1-F1
#
_entry.id   AF-A0A965PQD1-F1
#
_cell.length_a   1.000
_cell.length_b   1.000
_cell.length_c   1.000
_cell.angle_alpha   90.00
_cell.angle_beta   90.00
_cell.angle_gamma   90.00
#
_symmetry.space_group_name_H-M   'P 1'
#
loop_
_entity.id
_entity.type
_entity.pdbx_description
1 polymer ?
#
loop_
_entity_poly.entity_id
_entity_poly.type
_entity_poly.pdbx_seq_one_letter_code
_entity_poly.pdbx_strand_id
1 'polypeptide(L)'
;MLDTAKIGATKRRKANPKKHRQWVNTWQSRNVEKVRKHKREYFRKYYSKNAPRFVAYSAARRQRVRDKTVCSRGEIKTINSIYETSKRITKCTGIQFHVDHIKPLSKGGMHIPNNLQILPAKINLQKSDKEF
;
A
#
# COMPACT_ATOMS: atom_id res chain seq x y z
N MET A 1 2.05 -31.40 -25.17
CA MET A 1 1.23 -32.24 -24.27
C MET A 1 1.29 -31.65 -22.87
N LEU A 2 0.18 -31.13 -22.34
CA LEU A 2 0.15 -30.58 -20.98
C LEU A 2 0.13 -31.73 -19.97
N ASP A 3 1.18 -31.77 -19.16
CA ASP A 3 1.43 -32.70 -18.06
C ASP A 3 0.18 -32.95 -17.19
N THR A 4 -0.39 -34.17 -17.29
CA THR A 4 -1.67 -34.59 -16.68
C THR A 4 -1.68 -34.43 -15.16
N ALA A 5 -0.51 -34.51 -14.52
CA ALA A 5 -0.32 -34.26 -13.10
C ALA A 5 -0.66 -32.80 -12.71
N LYS A 6 -0.29 -31.82 -13.56
CA LYS A 6 -0.60 -30.40 -13.33
C LYS A 6 -2.09 -30.10 -13.48
N ILE A 7 -2.77 -30.79 -14.40
CA ILE A 7 -4.22 -30.65 -14.61
C ILE A 7 -4.98 -31.14 -13.36
N GLY A 8 -4.59 -32.29 -12.80
CA GLY A 8 -5.21 -32.84 -11.58
C GLY A 8 -4.94 -32.01 -10.32
N ALA A 9 -3.77 -31.39 -10.19
CA ALA A 9 -3.47 -30.46 -9.10
C ALA A 9 -4.30 -29.16 -9.20
N THR A 10 -4.46 -28.64 -10.41
CA THR A 10 -5.24 -27.42 -10.68
C THR A 10 -6.73 -27.62 -10.38
N LYS A 11 -7.29 -28.79 -10.77
CA LYS A 11 -8.68 -29.16 -10.49
C LYS A 11 -8.96 -29.25 -8.98
N ARG A 12 -8.06 -29.89 -8.21
CA ARG A 12 -8.15 -29.97 -6.73
C ARG A 12 -8.08 -28.61 -6.04
N ARG A 13 -7.25 -27.69 -6.56
CA ARG A 13 -7.13 -26.31 -6.05
C ARG A 13 -8.40 -25.49 -6.23
N LYS A 14 -9.05 -25.63 -7.40
CA LYS A 14 -10.32 -24.97 -7.72
C LYS A 14 -11.49 -25.55 -6.94
N ALA A 15 -11.51 -26.87 -6.72
CA ALA A 15 -12.55 -27.55 -5.97
C ALA A 15 -12.56 -27.19 -4.48
N ASN A 16 -11.40 -26.90 -3.87
CA ASN A 16 -11.28 -26.58 -2.44
C ASN A 16 -10.37 -25.36 -2.18
N PRO A 17 -10.82 -24.14 -2.53
CA PRO A 17 -9.99 -22.94 -2.48
C PRO A 17 -9.63 -22.54 -1.03
N LYS A 18 -10.54 -22.73 -0.07
CA LYS A 18 -10.31 -22.40 1.35
C LYS A 18 -9.23 -23.28 1.97
N LYS A 19 -9.32 -24.60 1.76
CA LYS A 19 -8.33 -25.57 2.26
C LYS A 19 -6.95 -25.34 1.65
N HIS A 20 -6.90 -25.03 0.35
CA HIS A 20 -5.66 -24.66 -0.30
C HIS A 20 -5.05 -23.37 0.28
N ARG A 21 -5.86 -22.32 0.49
CA ARG A 21 -5.39 -21.07 1.11
C ARG A 21 -4.83 -21.31 2.51
N GLN A 22 -5.52 -22.11 3.34
CA GLN A 22 -5.03 -22.48 4.67
C GLN A 22 -3.68 -23.20 4.60
N TRP A 23 -3.56 -24.20 3.74
CA TRP A 23 -2.31 -24.93 3.54
C TRP A 23 -1.16 -24.02 3.08
N VAL A 24 -1.41 -23.13 2.11
CA VAL A 24 -0.41 -22.15 1.65
C VAL A 24 0.01 -21.23 2.79
N ASN A 25 -0.94 -20.71 3.57
CA ASN A 25 -0.65 -19.82 4.69
C ASN A 25 0.21 -20.52 5.75
N THR A 26 -0.14 -21.75 6.13
CA THR A 26 0.62 -22.56 7.10
C THR A 26 2.02 -22.89 6.58
N TRP A 27 2.15 -23.21 5.29
CA TRP A 27 3.47 -23.47 4.71
C TRP A 27 4.31 -22.20 4.68
N GLN A 28 3.74 -21.05 4.31
CA GLN A 28 4.43 -19.76 4.29
C GLN A 28 4.86 -19.30 5.68
N SER A 29 4.03 -19.50 6.71
CA SER A 29 4.36 -19.13 8.09
C SER A 29 5.48 -20.00 8.68
N ARG A 30 5.62 -21.25 8.22
CA ARG A 30 6.74 -22.13 8.60
C ARG A 30 8.01 -21.88 7.79
N ASN A 31 7.91 -21.23 6.64
CA ASN A 31 9.01 -21.00 5.69
C ASN A 31 9.25 -19.51 5.40
N VAL A 32 9.07 -18.65 6.42
CA VAL A 32 9.07 -17.18 6.26
C VAL A 32 10.31 -16.69 5.53
N GLU A 33 11.50 -17.13 5.96
CA GLU A 33 12.76 -16.67 5.39
C GLU A 33 12.92 -17.09 3.92
N LYS A 34 12.65 -18.37 3.61
CA LYS A 34 12.67 -18.90 2.25
C LYS A 34 11.72 -18.13 1.33
N VAL A 35 10.51 -17.84 1.80
CA VAL A 35 9.51 -17.06 1.06
C VAL A 35 9.99 -15.62 0.84
N ARG A 36 10.56 -14.98 1.86
CA ARG A 36 11.09 -13.60 1.76
C ARG A 36 12.26 -13.51 0.79
N LYS A 37 13.21 -14.45 0.85
CA LYS A 37 14.34 -14.54 -0.09
C LYS A 37 13.85 -14.69 -1.53
N HIS A 38 12.97 -15.66 -1.76
CA HIS A 38 12.42 -15.91 -3.10
C HIS A 38 11.65 -14.69 -3.65
N LYS A 39 10.79 -14.06 -2.83
CA LYS A 39 10.07 -12.84 -3.22
C LYS A 39 11.02 -11.70 -3.56
N ARG A 40 12.09 -11.51 -2.79
CA ARG A 40 13.10 -10.48 -3.04
C ARG A 40 13.82 -10.70 -4.36
N GLU A 41 14.29 -11.91 -4.62
CA GLU A 41 14.98 -12.27 -5.86
C GLU A 41 14.07 -12.13 -7.08
N TYR A 42 12.84 -12.64 -6.98
CA TYR A 42 11.82 -12.47 -8.01
C TYR A 42 11.57 -10.99 -8.30
N PHE A 43 11.34 -10.18 -7.27
CA PHE A 43 11.06 -8.76 -7.44
C PHE A 43 12.26 -8.01 -8.02
N ARG A 44 13.50 -8.34 -7.62
CA ARG A 44 14.72 -7.76 -8.20
C ARG A 44 14.80 -8.01 -9.71
N LYS A 45 14.58 -9.25 -10.16
CA LYS A 45 14.56 -9.61 -11.58
C LYS A 45 13.39 -8.97 -12.33
N TYR A 46 12.23 -8.90 -11.70
CA TYR A 46 11.05 -8.26 -12.29
C TYR A 46 11.28 -6.75 -12.47
N TYR A 47 11.83 -6.09 -11.45
CA TYR A 47 12.15 -4.67 -11.50
C TYR A 47 13.20 -4.37 -12.57
N SER A 48 14.30 -5.13 -12.65
CA SER A 48 15.34 -4.89 -13.66
C SER A 48 14.81 -4.99 -15.09
N LYS A 49 13.83 -5.87 -15.34
CA LYS A 49 13.16 -6.02 -16.65
C LYS A 49 12.09 -4.95 -16.92
N ASN A 50 11.59 -4.28 -15.88
CA ASN A 50 10.45 -3.36 -15.98
C ASN A 50 10.76 -1.98 -15.41
N ALA A 51 12.04 -1.62 -15.24
CA ALA A 51 12.45 -0.38 -14.60
C ALA A 51 11.80 0.88 -15.22
N PRO A 52 11.68 1.01 -16.55
CA PRO A 52 11.00 2.17 -17.16
C PRO A 52 9.55 2.34 -16.69
N ARG A 53 8.81 1.23 -16.53
CA ARG A 53 7.42 1.26 -16.03
C ARG A 53 7.35 1.83 -14.62
N PHE A 54 8.26 1.44 -13.74
CA PHE A 54 8.28 1.94 -12.36
C PHE A 54 8.68 3.41 -12.29
N VAL A 55 9.63 3.85 -13.12
CA VAL A 55 10.03 5.25 -13.23
C VAL A 55 8.86 6.11 -13.70
N ALA A 56 8.19 5.70 -14.79
CA ALA A 56 7.01 6.40 -15.33
C ALA A 56 5.87 6.45 -14.30
N TYR A 57 5.59 5.34 -13.61
CA TYR A 57 4.59 5.30 -12.54
C TYR A 57 4.91 6.27 -11.39
N SER A 58 6.18 6.31 -10.96
CA SER A 58 6.63 7.21 -9.90
C SER A 58 6.53 8.68 -10.33
N ALA A 59 6.91 9.00 -11.57
CA ALA A 59 6.77 10.34 -12.13
C ALA A 59 5.30 10.79 -12.18
N ALA A 60 4.41 9.95 -12.72
CA ALA A 60 2.98 10.24 -12.78
C ALA A 60 2.36 10.42 -11.38
N ARG A 61 2.79 9.62 -10.40
CA ARG A 61 2.35 9.79 -9.00
C ARG A 61 2.81 11.12 -8.43
N ARG A 62 4.07 11.52 -8.62
CA ARG A 62 4.59 12.81 -8.14
C ARG A 62 3.86 13.98 -8.77
N GLN A 63 3.55 13.91 -10.06
CA GLN A 63 2.78 14.93 -10.76
C GLN A 63 1.38 15.05 -10.18
N ARG A 64 0.63 13.94 -10.03
CA ARG A 64 -0.70 13.97 -9.39
C ARG A 64 -0.70 14.61 -8.00
N VAL A 65 0.35 14.37 -7.20
CA VAL A 65 0.49 15.02 -5.89
C VAL A 65 0.68 16.52 -6.08
N ARG A 66 1.64 16.95 -6.93
CA ARG A 66 1.92 18.37 -7.19
C ARG A 66 0.69 19.12 -7.69
N ASP A 67 -0.01 18.58 -8.69
CA ASP A 67 -1.20 19.19 -9.29
C ASP A 67 -2.33 19.37 -8.27
N LYS A 68 -2.33 18.55 -7.21
CA LYS A 68 -3.31 18.59 -6.11
C LYS A 68 -2.81 19.37 -4.90
N THR A 69 -1.56 19.83 -4.88
CA THR A 69 -0.98 20.68 -3.83
C THR A 69 -0.94 22.13 -4.31
N VAL A 70 -2.12 22.75 -4.39
CA VAL A 70 -2.23 24.21 -4.57
C VAL A 70 -2.50 24.80 -3.20
N CYS A 71 -1.47 25.33 -2.55
CA CYS A 71 -1.56 25.84 -1.18
C CYS A 71 -0.86 27.20 -1.06
N SER A 72 -1.53 28.14 -0.41
CA SER A 72 -0.94 29.37 0.11
C SER A 72 0.12 29.09 1.18
N ARG A 73 0.96 30.09 1.52
CA ARG A 73 1.95 29.97 2.61
C ARG A 73 1.29 29.64 3.96
N GLY A 74 0.07 30.13 4.20
CA GLY A 74 -0.70 29.83 5.41
C GLY A 74 -1.11 28.37 5.47
N GLU A 75 -1.63 27.84 4.37
CA GLU A 75 -2.03 26.42 4.27
C GLU A 75 -0.84 25.47 4.42
N ILE A 76 0.34 25.83 3.90
CA ILE A 76 1.57 25.05 4.11
C ILE A 76 1.92 24.95 5.61
N LYS A 77 1.80 26.04 6.37
CA LYS A 77 2.02 26.02 7.83
C LYS A 77 1.02 25.10 8.54
N THR A 78 -0.26 25.17 8.16
CA THR A 78 -1.29 24.30 8.72
C THR A 78 -1.03 22.82 8.41
N ILE A 79 -0.66 22.51 7.16
CA ILE A 79 -0.29 21.14 6.76
C ILE A 79 0.90 20.64 7.61
N ASN A 80 1.94 21.45 7.77
CA ASN A 80 3.09 21.07 8.61
C ASN A 80 2.67 20.80 10.05
N SER A 81 1.79 21.65 10.63
CA SER A 81 1.26 21.45 11.98
C SER A 81 0.44 20.16 12.11
N ILE A 82 -0.31 19.77 11.08
CA ILE A 82 -1.02 18.48 11.04
C ILE A 82 -0.03 17.31 11.07
N TYR A 83 1.05 17.36 10.26
CA TYR A 83 2.08 16.33 10.27
C TYR A 83 2.85 16.26 11.60
N GLU A 84 3.17 17.40 12.20
CA GLU A 84 3.79 17.47 13.53
C GLU A 84 2.87 16.91 14.61
N THR A 85 1.59 17.27 14.56
CA THR A 85 0.58 16.74 15.48
C THR A 85 0.48 15.22 15.37
N SER A 86 0.45 14.67 14.16
CA SER A 86 0.46 13.21 13.92
C SER A 86 1.67 12.53 14.56
N LYS A 87 2.86 13.13 14.46
CA LYS A 87 4.08 12.61 15.11
C LYS A 87 3.99 12.71 16.64
N ARG A 88 3.51 13.84 17.16
CA ARG A 88 3.37 14.08 18.60
C ARG A 88 2.41 13.07 19.23
N ILE A 89 1.21 12.90 18.70
CA ILE A 89 0.24 11.96 19.25
C ILE A 89 0.74 10.51 19.14
N THR A 90 1.51 10.18 18.10
CA THR A 90 2.16 8.87 17.98
C THR A 90 3.13 8.64 19.14
N LYS A 91 3.97 9.64 19.43
CA LYS A 91 4.93 9.57 20.54
C LYS A 91 4.23 9.49 21.89
N CYS A 92 3.15 10.25 22.11
CA CYS A 92 2.45 10.31 23.39
C CYS A 92 1.64 9.04 23.69
N THR A 93 1.04 8.42 22.68
CA THR A 93 0.13 7.27 22.87
C THR A 93 0.80 5.92 22.63
N GLY A 94 1.97 5.90 21.98
CA GLY A 94 2.60 4.67 21.50
C GLY A 94 1.89 4.01 20.30
N ILE A 95 0.79 4.59 19.82
CA ILE A 95 0.05 4.11 18.65
C ILE A 95 0.56 4.87 17.43
N GLN A 96 0.93 4.18 16.34
CA GLN A 96 1.31 4.85 15.10
C GLN A 96 0.12 5.57 14.47
N PHE A 97 0.26 6.88 14.21
CA PHE A 97 -0.68 7.67 13.40
C PHE A 97 -0.08 8.07 12.06
N HIS A 98 -0.93 8.20 11.05
CA HIS A 98 -0.62 8.69 9.70
C HIS A 98 -1.51 9.88 9.36
N VAL A 99 -1.00 10.78 8.52
CA VAL A 99 -1.82 11.79 7.84
C VAL A 99 -2.32 11.19 6.53
N ASP A 100 -3.63 11.20 6.34
CA ASP A 100 -4.30 10.70 5.13
C ASP A 100 -5.26 11.75 4.55
N HIS A 101 -5.68 11.53 3.31
CA HIS A 101 -6.66 12.39 2.64
C HIS A 101 -8.10 11.90 2.89
N ILE A 102 -9.01 12.78 3.29
CA ILE A 102 -10.46 12.50 3.45
C ILE A 102 -11.00 11.96 2.12
N LYS A 103 -10.90 12.77 1.05
CA LYS A 103 -11.03 12.34 -0.33
C LYS A 103 -9.66 11.96 -0.91
N PRO A 104 -9.45 10.71 -1.34
CA PRO A 104 -8.17 10.27 -1.89
C PRO A 104 -7.73 11.07 -3.12
N LEU A 105 -6.42 11.28 -3.27
CA LEU A 105 -5.85 11.94 -4.46
C LEU A 105 -6.22 11.21 -5.77
N SER A 106 -6.32 9.88 -5.74
CA SER A 106 -6.72 9.06 -6.90
C SER A 106 -8.16 9.32 -7.36
N LYS A 107 -9.01 9.82 -6.47
CA LYS A 107 -10.42 10.17 -6.75
C LYS A 107 -10.63 11.67 -6.92
N GLY A 108 -9.53 12.41 -7.09
CA GLY A 108 -9.57 13.85 -7.35
C GLY A 108 -9.48 14.74 -6.11
N GLY A 109 -9.28 14.18 -4.91
CA GLY A 109 -9.05 14.97 -3.70
C GLY A 109 -7.79 15.83 -3.79
N MET A 110 -7.75 16.90 -2.99
CA MET A 110 -6.66 17.89 -2.96
C MET A 110 -5.77 17.72 -1.73
N HIS A 111 -4.50 18.09 -1.80
CA HIS A 111 -3.60 18.11 -0.65
C HIS A 111 -3.64 19.47 0.04
N ILE A 112 -4.79 19.78 0.63
CA ILE A 112 -5.08 21.03 1.36
C ILE A 112 -5.50 20.68 2.80
N PRO A 113 -5.35 21.60 3.78
CA PRO A 113 -5.65 21.31 5.19
C PRO A 113 -7.02 20.67 5.41
N ASN A 114 -8.06 21.18 4.75
CA ASN A 114 -9.43 20.72 4.91
C ASN A 114 -9.69 19.30 4.36
N ASN A 115 -8.77 18.76 3.55
CA ASN A 115 -8.86 17.40 3.03
C ASN A 115 -7.86 16.47 3.73
N LEU A 116 -7.17 16.90 4.78
CA LEU A 116 -6.24 16.07 5.55
C LEU A 116 -6.87 15.67 6.89
N GLN A 117 -6.62 14.43 7.30
CA GLN A 117 -7.02 13.89 8.59
C GLN A 117 -5.90 13.04 9.19
N ILE A 118 -5.86 12.99 10.52
CA ILE A 118 -4.92 12.16 11.26
C ILE A 118 -5.64 10.88 11.70
N LEU A 119 -5.16 9.72 11.25
CA LEU A 119 -5.77 8.44 11.54
C LEU A 119 -4.75 7.48 12.16
N PRO A 120 -5.16 6.59 13.09
CA PRO A 120 -4.34 5.44 13.46
C PRO A 120 -3.93 4.66 12.22
N ALA A 121 -2.67 4.24 12.14
CA ALA A 121 -2.10 3.59 10.97
C ALA A 121 -2.91 2.37 10.53
N LYS A 122 -3.45 1.60 11.49
CA LYS A 122 -4.32 0.46 11.23
C LYS A 122 -5.61 0.86 10.48
N ILE A 123 -6.25 1.95 10.90
CA ILE A 123 -7.47 2.48 10.25
C ILE A 123 -7.13 3.02 8.87
N ASN A 124 -6.04 3.79 8.74
CA ASN A 124 -5.60 4.30 7.44
C ASN A 124 -5.35 3.17 6.43
N LEU A 125 -4.67 2.09 6.85
CA LEU A 125 -4.41 0.94 6.00
C LEU A 125 -5.69 0.20 5.58
N GLN A 126 -6.72 0.19 6.43
CA GLN A 126 -8.03 -0.39 6.11
C GLN A 126 -8.85 0.50 5.17
N LYS A 127 -8.71 1.82 5.28
CA LYS A 127 -9.38 2.81 4.42
C LYS A 127 -8.95 2.68 2.96
N SER A 128 -7.65 2.50 2.70
CA SER A 128 -7.11 2.41 1.33
C SER A 128 -7.51 3.63 0.48
N ASP A 129 -8.20 3.45 -0.65
CA ASP A 129 -8.69 4.54 -1.51
C ASP A 129 -10.19 4.83 -1.32
N LYS A 130 -10.76 4.45 -0.18
CA LYS A 130 -12.13 4.82 0.19
C LYS A 130 -12.17 6.24 0.74
N GLU A 131 -13.28 6.92 0.50
CA GLU A 131 -13.61 8.20 1.15
C GLU A 131 -14.09 7.92 2.57
N PHE A 132 -13.87 8.85 3.48
CA PHE A 132 -14.27 8.78 4.88
C PHE A 132 -14.89 10.10 5.30
#